data_AF-A0A926AWY4-F1
#
_entry.id   AF-A0A926AWY4-F1
#
_cell.length_a   1.000
_cell.length_b   1.000
_cell.length_c   1.000
_cell.angle_alpha   90.00
_cell.angle_beta   90.00
_cell.angle_gamma   90.00
#
_symmetry.space_group_name_H-M   'P 1'
#
loop_
_entity.id
_entity.type
_entity.pdbx_description
1 polymer ?
#
loop_
_entity_poly.entity_id
_entity_poly.type
_entity_poly.pdbx_seq_one_letter_code
_entity_poly.pdbx_strand_id
1 'polypeptide(L)' 'DLEGIDPDHLHDLGILVDRDEAGGQLLQIFTKTIFAEPTLFYEVIERRGAARGFGEGNFQSLFEAVEREQHRRGTLLS' A
#
# COMPACT_ATOMS: atom_id res chain seq x y z
N ASP A 1 14.99 -6.08 10.40
CA ASP A 1 14.93 -5.13 11.52
C ASP A 1 13.97 -4.01 11.14
N LEU A 2 12.77 -4.00 11.74
CA LEU A 2 11.72 -2.99 11.52
C LEU A 2 11.77 -1.91 12.62
N GLU A 3 12.98 -1.61 13.09
CA GLU A 3 13.24 -0.64 14.17
C GLU A 3 12.44 -0.97 15.45
N GLY A 4 12.31 -2.27 15.75
CA GLY A 4 11.58 -2.74 16.92
C GLY A 4 10.05 -2.79 16.78
N ILE A 5 9.48 -2.52 15.60
CA ILE A 5 8.05 -2.75 15.35
C ILE A 5 7.79 -4.24 15.09
N ASP A 6 6.79 -4.78 15.76
CA ASP A 6 6.30 -6.14 15.58
C ASP A 6 5.69 -6.31 14.16
N PRO A 7 6.21 -7.23 13.32
CA PRO A 7 5.64 -7.52 12.01
C PRO A 7 4.15 -7.87 12.05
N ASP A 8 3.70 -8.58 13.09
CA ASP A 8 2.30 -9.00 13.21
C ASP A 8 1.38 -7.80 13.40
N HIS A 9 1.85 -6.77 14.11
CA HIS A 9 1.12 -5.52 14.29
C HIS A 9 0.96 -4.75 12.97
N LEU A 10 2.01 -4.73 12.12
CA LEU A 10 1.93 -4.10 10.81
C LEU A 10 0.98 -4.87 9.88
N HIS A 11 1.04 -6.20 9.93
CA HIS A 11 0.14 -7.07 9.18
C HIS A 11 -1.32 -6.84 9.57
N ASP A 12 -1.62 -6.78 10.86
CA ASP A 12 -2.98 -6.56 11.37
C ASP A 12 -3.54 -5.18 10.96
N LEU A 13 -2.67 -4.18 10.85
CA LEU A 13 -3.03 -2.86 10.32
C LEU A 13 -3.11 -2.81 8.79
N GLY A 14 -2.65 -3.85 8.08
CA GLY A 14 -2.55 -3.85 6.62
C GLY A 14 -1.49 -2.90 6.08
N ILE A 15 -0.44 -2.63 6.86
CA ILE A 15 0.69 -1.79 6.47
C ILE A 15 1.68 -2.62 5.67
N LEU A 16 1.97 -2.16 4.46
CA LEU A 16 2.96 -2.74 3.58
C LEU A 16 4.33 -2.11 3.86
N VAL A 17 5.39 -2.91 3.81
CA VAL A 17 6.76 -2.44 4.05
C VAL A 17 7.63 -2.76 2.85
N ASP A 18 8.25 -1.73 2.28
CA ASP A 18 9.26 -1.85 1.23
C ASP A 18 10.60 -1.25 1.70
N ARG A 19 11.71 -1.68 1.10
CA ARG A 19 13.05 -1.17 1.37
C ARG A 19 13.69 -0.77 0.05
N ASP A 20 14.11 0.48 -0.04
CA ASP A 20 14.72 0.98 -1.28
C ASP A 20 16.24 0.74 -1.35
N GLU A 21 16.81 1.01 -2.53
CA GLU A 21 18.25 0.81 -2.81
C GLU A 21 19.16 1.70 -1.93
N ALA A 22 18.63 2.82 -1.43
CA ALA A 22 19.36 3.70 -0.50
C ALA A 22 19.38 3.14 0.93
N GLY A 23 18.72 2.00 1.18
CA GLY A 23 18.64 1.34 2.48
C GLY A 23 17.59 1.95 3.41
N GLY A 24 16.73 2.85 2.92
CA GLY A 24 15.60 3.40 3.65
C GLY A 24 14.39 2.47 3.64
N GLN A 25 13.47 2.66 4.59
CA GLN A 25 12.22 1.91 4.67
C GLN A 25 11.03 2.79 4.31
N LEU A 26 10.08 2.18 3.61
CA LEU A 26 8.84 2.79 3.21
C LEU A 26 7.69 1.97 3.77
N LEU A 27 6.91 2.56 4.67
CA LEU A 27 5.70 1.95 5.21
C LEU A 27 4.50 2.62 4.53
N GLN A 28 3.62 1.83 3.94
CA GLN A 28 2.49 2.31 3.15
C GLN A 28 1.19 1.65 3.59
N ILE A 29 0.12 2.42 3.61
CA ILE A 29 -1.25 1.91 3.75
C ILE A 29 -2.17 2.68 2.82
N PHE A 30 -3.10 1.96 2.21
CA PHE A 30 -4.06 2.50 1.27
C PHE A 30 -5.48 2.41 1.82
N THR A 31 -6.26 3.47 1.66
CA THR A 31 -7.68 3.41 2.02
C THR A 31 -8.47 2.68 0.94
N LYS A 32 -9.65 2.19 1.32
CA LYS A 32 -10.69 1.92 0.32
C LYS A 32 -11.08 3.21 -0.40
N THR A 33 -11.75 3.09 -1.54
CA THR A 33 -12.30 4.24 -2.25
C THR A 33 -13.32 4.95 -1.34
N ILE A 34 -13.25 6.28 -1.29
CA ILE A 34 -14.11 7.08 -0.39
C ILE A 34 -15.51 7.22 -0.98
N PHE A 35 -15.58 7.25 -2.31
CA PHE A 35 -16.82 7.35 -3.05
C PHE A 35 -17.31 5.97 -3.49
N ALA A 36 -18.59 5.91 -3.85
CA ALA A 36 -19.19 4.74 -4.48
C ALA A 36 -18.48 4.42 -5.81
N GLU A 37 -18.15 5.48 -6.57
CA GLU A 37 -17.30 5.40 -7.74
C GLU A 37 -15.82 5.24 -7.34
N PRO A 38 -15.06 4.35 -8.00
CA PRO A 38 -13.71 3.99 -7.61
C PRO A 38 -12.65 4.96 -8.15
N THR A 39 -12.81 6.25 -7.87
CA THR A 39 -11.99 7.31 -8.49
C THR A 39 -11.00 7.95 -7.54
N LEU A 40 -11.23 7.89 -6.23
CA LEU A 40 -10.37 8.51 -5.22
C LEU A 40 -10.15 7.59 -4.03
N PHE A 41 -8.89 7.44 -3.66
CA PHE A 41 -8.42 6.84 -2.42
C PHE A 41 -7.28 7.70 -1.85
N TYR A 42 -6.95 7.46 -0.58
CA TYR A 42 -5.77 8.04 0.04
C TYR A 42 -4.70 6.98 0.25
N GLU A 43 -3.47 7.44 0.17
CA GLU A 43 -2.28 6.72 0.57
C GLU A 43 -1.65 7.47 1.74
N VAL A 44 -1.28 6.74 2.79
CA VAL A 44 -0.46 7.25 3.88
C VAL A 44 0.90 6.57 3.82
N ILE A 45 1.95 7.39 3.80
CA ILE A 45 3.33 6.95 3.65
C ILE A 45 4.14 7.44 4.84
N GLU A 46 4.85 6.53 5.50
CA GLU A 46 5.92 6.86 6.43
C GLU A 46 7.28 6.51 5.80
N ARG A 47 8.17 7.50 5.75
CA ARG A 47 9.53 7.37 5.21
C ARG A 47 10.52 7.35 6.37
N ARG A 48 11.34 6.31 6.43
CA ARG A 48 12.37 6.16 7.46
C ARG A 48 13.76 6.06 6.84
N GLY A 49 14.74 6.65 7.52
CA GLY A 49 16.13 6.70 7.05
C GLY A 49 16.26 7.45 5.73
N ALA A 50 17.01 6.88 4.78
CA ALA A 50 17.32 7.49 3.49
C ALA A 50 16.26 7.25 2.40
N ALA A 51 15.04 6.84 2.77
CA ALA A 51 14.01 6.39 1.83
C ALA A 51 13.60 7.50 0.83
N ARG A 52 13.89 7.27 -0.45
CA ARG A 52 13.60 8.15 -1.59
C ARG A 52 12.70 7.50 -2.64
N GLY A 53 12.56 6.17 -2.62
CA GLY A 53 11.71 5.44 -3.56
C GLY A 53 10.20 5.63 -3.33
N PHE A 54 9.38 5.06 -4.21
CA PHE A 54 7.91 5.11 -4.13
C PHE A 54 7.26 3.79 -3.68
N GLY A 55 8.05 2.73 -3.45
CA GLY A 55 7.53 1.43 -3.05
C GLY A 55 6.91 0.68 -4.23
N GLU A 56 7.72 0.39 -5.26
CA GLU A 56 7.25 -0.23 -6.51
C GLU A 56 6.58 -1.60 -6.25
N GLY A 57 7.09 -2.37 -5.28
CA GLY A 57 6.48 -3.64 -4.88
C GLY A 57 5.10 -3.50 -4.23
N ASN A 58 4.90 -2.42 -3.46
CA ASN A 58 3.61 -2.12 -2.83
C ASN A 58 2.56 -1.69 -3.86
N PHE A 59 2.99 -1.08 -4.97
CA PHE A 59 2.09 -0.59 -6.02
C PHE A 59 1.43 -1.72 -6.81
N GLN A 60 2.16 -2.81 -7.08
CA GLN A 60 1.57 -3.99 -7.73
C GLN A 60 0.48 -4.63 -6.85
N SER A 61 0.77 -4.81 -5.56
CA SER A 61 -0.18 -5.37 -4.59
C SER A 61 -1.45 -4.51 -4.45
N LEU A 62 -1.30 -3.18 -4.52
CA LEU A 62 -2.41 -2.24 -4.56
C LEU A 62 -3.29 -2.46 -5.80
N PHE A 63 -2.68 -2.56 -6.99
CA PHE A 63 -3.41 -2.72 -8.24
C PHE A 63 -4.23 -4.01 -8.24
N GLU A 64 -3.64 -5.13 -7.82
CA GLU A 64 -4.34 -6.42 -7.69
C GLU A 64 -5.50 -6.35 -6.68
N ALA A 65 -5.36 -5.60 -5.59
CA ALA A 65 -6.43 -5.38 -4.62
C ALA A 65 -7.58 -4.53 -5.20
N VAL A 66 -7.24 -3.48 -5.95
CA VAL A 66 -8.22 -2.61 -6.63
C VAL A 66 -8.97 -3.38 -7.71
N GLU A 67 -8.29 -4.15 -8.57
CA GLU A 67 -8.91 -4.94 -9.63
C GLU A 67 -9.89 -5.98 -9.06
N ARG A 68 -9.52 -6.67 -7.97
CA ARG A 68 -10.43 -7.61 -7.29
C ARG A 68 -11.69 -6.91 -6.79
N GLU A 69 -11.56 -5.71 -6.24
CA GLU A 69 -12.70 -4.92 -5.77
C GLU A 69 -13.57 -4.41 -6.94
N GLN A 70 -12.97 -4.01 -8.06
CA GLN A 70 -13.71 -3.67 -9.29
C GLN A 70 -14.48 -4.87 -9.84
N HIS A 71 -13.85 -6.05 -9.87
CA HIS A 71 -14.50 -7.28 -10.32
C HIS A 71 -15.70 -7.63 -9.43
N ARG A 72 -15.56 -7.50 -8.11
CA ARG A 72 -16.64 -7.72 -7.14
C ARG A 72 -17.80 -6.75 -7.31
N ARG A 73 -17.54 -5.51 -7.74
CA ARG A 73 -18.57 -4.48 -8.00
C ARG A 73 -19.20 -4.58 -9.39
N GLY A 74 -18.66 -5.41 -10.29
CA GLY A 74 -19.15 -5.56 -11.65
C GLY A 74 -18.82 -4.38 -12.58
N THR A 75 -17.85 -3.54 -12.20
CA THR A 75 -17.44 -2.34 -12.96
C THR A 75 -16.21 -2.55 -13.86
N LEU A 76 -15.66 -3.77 -13.91
CA LEU A 76 -14.59 -4.11 -14.85
C LEU A 76 -15.18 -4.17 -16.27
N LEU A 77 -14.87 -3.18 -17.11
CA LEU A 77 -15.13 -3.27 -18.55
C LEU A 77 -14.22 -4.37 -19.12
N SER A 78 -14.83 -5.34 -19.80
CA SER A 78 -14.14 -6.38 -20.58
C SER A 78 -13.31 -5.81 -21.72
#